data_AF-A0A0D3J4N1-F1
#
_entry.id   AF-A0A0D3J4N1-F1
#
_cell.length_a   1.000
_cell.length_b   1.000
_cell.length_c   1.000
_cell.angle_alpha   90.00
_cell.angle_beta   90.00
_cell.angle_gamma   90.00
#
_symmetry.space_group_name_H-M   'P 1'
#
loop_
_entity.id
_entity.type
_entity.pdbx_description
1 polymer ?
#
loop_
_entity_poly.entity_id
_entity_poly.type
_entity_poly.pdbx_seq_one_letter_code
_entity_poly.pdbx_strand_id
1 'polypeptide(L)'
;MAALGADVIATKRSGPFAPAPPGLRWLSDNNDELLREADVVVVAVPGSTSGLINATALGLMKPRALLVPIAAGAVDFAALEAVLNARPALRAVLDVWPSGCWDDDEASCGPPYGPRDWPGSPAFASLPNVVALPGLAMRDARFWADSAALAGANLRALAAGQPVQHVVRNATHSGRSPTGAAWQTSFLSLE
;
A
#
# COMPACT_ATOMS: atom_id res chain seq x y z
N MET A 1 -7.03 17.87 -1.01
CA MET A 1 -6.77 18.38 0.36
C MET A 1 -6.46 19.86 0.37
N ALA A 2 -5.41 20.36 -0.29
CA ALA A 2 -5.12 21.80 -0.34
C ALA A 2 -6.28 22.67 -0.89
N ALA A 3 -6.94 22.22 -1.97
CA ALA A 3 -8.13 22.90 -2.51
C ALA A 3 -9.35 22.89 -1.56
N LEU A 4 -9.33 22.07 -0.51
CA LEU A 4 -10.34 22.01 0.55
C LEU A 4 -9.92 22.85 1.78
N GLY A 5 -8.84 23.64 1.68
CA GLY A 5 -8.33 24.49 2.76
C GLY A 5 -7.48 23.79 3.81
N ALA A 6 -7.04 22.55 3.57
CA ALA A 6 -6.18 21.82 4.50
C ALA A 6 -4.69 22.20 4.33
N ASP A 7 -3.98 22.32 5.44
CA ASP A 7 -2.51 22.35 5.47
C ASP A 7 -1.98 20.97 5.11
N VAL A 8 -1.20 20.87 4.02
CA VAL A 8 -0.66 19.58 3.54
C VAL A 8 0.81 19.47 3.93
N ILE A 9 1.11 18.47 4.75
CA ILE A 9 2.46 18.03 5.07
C ILE A 9 2.71 16.61 4.54
N ALA A 10 3.94 16.30 4.16
CA ALA A 10 4.31 14.95 3.76
C ALA A 10 5.76 14.62 4.11
N THR A 11 6.00 13.33 4.33
CA THR A 11 7.33 12.74 4.47
C THR A 11 7.56 11.73 3.36
N LYS A 12 8.83 11.50 3.02
CA LYS A 12 9.26 10.37 2.20
C LYS A 12 10.72 10.06 2.48
N ARG A 13 11.11 8.80 2.29
CA ARG A 13 12.47 8.31 2.57
C ARG A 13 13.56 9.06 1.80
N SER A 14 13.30 9.47 0.56
CA SER A 14 14.31 10.10 -0.29
C SER A 14 13.71 11.15 -1.23
N GLY A 15 14.53 12.13 -1.60
CA GLY A 15 14.17 13.26 -2.44
C GLY A 15 13.82 12.92 -3.90
N PRO A 16 13.58 13.95 -4.74
CA PRO A 16 13.77 15.38 -4.45
C PRO A 16 12.67 15.95 -3.57
N PHE A 17 13.03 16.83 -2.63
CA PHE A 17 12.06 17.57 -1.78
C PHE A 17 11.79 18.99 -2.31
N ALA A 18 12.52 19.42 -3.33
CA ALA A 18 12.37 20.73 -3.96
C ALA A 18 12.33 20.59 -5.50
N PRO A 19 11.54 21.43 -6.19
CA PRO A 19 10.54 22.32 -5.61
C PRO A 19 9.37 21.53 -5.00
N ALA A 20 8.78 22.05 -3.94
CA ALA A 20 7.58 21.44 -3.37
C ALA A 20 6.38 21.73 -4.30
N PRO A 21 5.48 20.74 -4.51
CA PRO A 21 4.16 21.01 -5.09
C PRO A 21 3.45 22.17 -4.37
N PRO A 22 2.70 23.03 -5.09
CA PRO A 22 1.97 24.13 -4.46
C PRO A 22 1.08 23.64 -3.30
N GLY A 23 1.22 24.28 -2.14
CA GLY A 23 0.47 23.94 -0.94
C GLY A 23 0.98 22.72 -0.16
N LEU A 24 2.09 22.10 -0.57
CA LEU A 24 2.74 21.01 0.16
C LEU A 24 3.99 21.51 0.90
N ARG A 25 4.09 21.17 2.19
CA ARG A 25 5.32 21.28 2.98
C ARG A 25 5.93 19.90 3.19
N TRP A 26 7.16 19.70 2.71
CA TRP A 26 7.91 18.48 2.99
C TRP A 26 8.55 18.53 4.38
N LEU A 27 8.40 17.46 5.14
CA LEU A 27 9.05 17.22 6.43
C LEU A 27 10.24 16.25 6.30
N SER A 28 10.86 16.21 5.10
CA SER A 28 11.93 15.26 4.78
C SER A 28 11.49 13.82 5.07
N ASP A 29 12.25 13.08 5.90
CA ASP A 29 11.96 11.73 6.38
C ASP A 29 11.40 11.70 7.82
N ASN A 30 11.03 12.86 8.40
CA ASN A 30 10.62 12.99 9.79
C ASN A 30 9.15 12.60 10.02
N ASN A 31 8.88 11.29 10.01
CA ASN A 31 7.54 10.74 10.25
C ASN A 31 6.98 11.14 11.63
N ASP A 32 7.84 11.24 12.63
CA ASP A 32 7.48 11.61 13.99
C ASP A 32 6.87 13.02 14.07
N GLU A 33 7.45 14.00 13.37
CA GLU A 33 6.90 15.35 13.26
C GLU A 33 5.56 15.35 12.52
N LEU A 34 5.47 14.61 11.42
CA LEU A 34 4.21 14.45 10.69
C LEU A 34 3.09 13.89 11.57
N LEU A 35 3.37 12.84 12.34
CA LEU A 35 2.38 12.19 13.21
C LEU A 35 1.89 13.13 14.32
N ARG A 36 2.78 14.00 14.86
CA ARG A 36 2.39 14.98 15.89
C ARG A 36 1.57 16.14 15.33
N GLU A 37 1.84 16.55 14.09
CA GLU A 37 1.17 17.70 13.45
C GLU A 37 -0.16 17.33 12.76
N ALA A 38 -0.29 16.13 12.22
CA ALA A 38 -1.41 15.78 11.35
C ALA A 38 -2.71 15.44 12.12
N ASP A 39 -3.82 16.04 11.71
CA ASP A 39 -5.17 15.64 12.13
C ASP A 39 -5.71 14.45 11.31
N VAL A 40 -5.16 14.27 10.10
CA VAL A 40 -5.45 13.14 9.21
C VAL A 40 -4.12 12.60 8.67
N VAL A 41 -3.85 11.32 8.92
CA VAL A 41 -2.62 10.64 8.50
C VAL A 41 -2.98 9.63 7.42
N VAL A 42 -2.48 9.85 6.20
CA VAL A 42 -2.59 8.90 5.09
C VAL A 42 -1.26 8.19 4.89
N VAL A 43 -1.25 6.86 4.95
CA VAL A 43 -0.02 6.06 4.84
C VAL A 43 0.04 5.43 3.46
N ALA A 44 0.70 6.14 2.54
CA ALA A 44 0.85 5.77 1.14
C ALA A 44 2.29 5.32 0.82
N VAL A 45 2.70 4.21 1.44
CA VAL A 45 4.02 3.60 1.24
C VAL A 45 3.90 2.30 0.45
N PRO A 46 4.99 1.81 -0.19
CA PRO A 46 4.96 0.52 -0.86
C PRO A 46 4.53 -0.61 0.08
N GLY A 47 3.82 -1.62 -0.43
CA GLY A 47 3.41 -2.79 0.37
C GLY A 47 4.57 -3.59 0.98
N SER A 48 5.80 -3.40 0.47
CA SER A 48 7.02 -3.97 1.05
C SER A 48 7.50 -3.27 2.32
N THR A 49 6.91 -2.13 2.70
CA THR A 49 7.22 -1.44 3.95
C THR A 49 6.50 -2.15 5.09
N SER A 50 7.22 -2.41 6.18
CA SER A 50 6.70 -3.15 7.34
C SER A 50 6.83 -2.36 8.64
N GLY A 51 5.79 -2.37 9.47
CA GLY A 51 5.84 -1.88 10.86
C GLY A 51 6.09 -0.38 11.03
N LEU A 52 5.83 0.42 10.00
CA LEU A 52 5.99 1.88 10.03
C LEU A 52 5.05 2.53 11.06
N ILE A 53 3.81 2.05 11.12
CA ILE A 53 2.78 2.45 12.07
C ILE A 53 2.69 1.37 13.14
N ASN A 54 3.57 1.46 14.13
CA ASN A 54 3.60 0.62 15.33
C ASN A 54 3.01 1.35 16.55
N ALA A 55 3.01 0.71 17.72
CA ALA A 55 2.51 1.31 18.96
C ALA A 55 3.10 2.69 19.30
N THR A 56 4.42 2.87 19.07
CA THR A 56 5.10 4.16 19.30
C THR A 56 4.57 5.23 18.34
N ALA A 57 4.51 4.92 17.04
CA ALA A 57 4.00 5.84 16.03
C ALA A 57 2.54 6.25 16.31
N LEU A 58 1.69 5.28 16.68
CA LEU A 58 0.30 5.53 17.08
C LEU A 58 0.21 6.42 18.32
N GLY A 59 1.15 6.29 19.26
CA GLY A 59 1.27 7.15 20.44
C GLY A 59 1.57 8.62 20.12
N LEU A 60 2.23 8.89 19.00
CA LEU A 60 2.56 10.26 18.57
C LEU A 60 1.38 10.99 17.92
N MET A 61 0.41 10.25 17.38
CA MET A 61 -0.76 10.83 16.72
C MET A 61 -1.60 11.67 17.67
N LYS A 62 -2.11 12.81 17.19
CA LYS A 62 -3.04 13.66 17.94
C LYS A 62 -4.23 12.84 18.51
N PRO A 63 -4.80 13.23 19.66
CA PRO A 63 -5.87 12.46 20.32
C PRO A 63 -7.08 12.15 19.44
N ARG A 64 -7.43 13.04 18.50
CA ARG A 64 -8.60 12.93 17.61
C ARG A 64 -8.25 12.64 16.14
N ALA A 65 -6.99 12.27 15.89
CA ALA A 65 -6.51 12.05 14.53
C ALA A 65 -7.27 10.91 13.83
N LEU A 66 -7.30 10.97 12.49
CA LEU A 66 -7.80 9.91 11.63
C LEU A 66 -6.63 9.22 10.92
N LEU A 67 -6.50 7.91 11.09
CA LEU A 67 -5.54 7.07 10.36
C LEU A 67 -6.20 6.46 9.12
N VAL A 68 -5.54 6.55 7.96
CA VAL A 68 -5.96 5.95 6.69
C VAL A 68 -4.77 5.24 6.03
N PRO A 69 -4.52 3.94 6.34
CA PRO A 69 -3.48 3.19 5.68
C PRO A 69 -3.93 2.68 4.31
N ILE A 70 -3.06 2.81 3.31
CA ILE A 70 -3.28 2.31 1.93
C ILE A 70 -2.53 0.99 1.69
N ALA A 71 -1.65 0.58 2.61
CA ALA A 71 -0.93 -0.69 2.54
C ALA A 71 -0.93 -1.36 3.91
N ALA A 72 -1.39 -2.61 3.98
CA ALA A 72 -1.51 -3.36 5.23
C ALA A 72 -0.14 -3.61 5.89
N GLY A 73 0.90 -3.92 5.11
CA GLY A 73 2.23 -4.23 5.65
C GLY A 73 2.80 -3.12 6.53
N ALA A 74 2.49 -1.86 6.23
CA ALA A 74 3.01 -0.71 6.96
C ALA A 74 2.44 -0.57 8.38
N VAL A 75 1.40 -1.33 8.74
CA VAL A 75 0.65 -1.19 9.99
C VAL A 75 0.82 -2.43 10.86
N ASP A 76 1.13 -2.23 12.14
CA ASP A 76 0.95 -3.25 13.17
C ASP A 76 -0.52 -3.24 13.61
N PHE A 77 -1.31 -4.19 13.08
CA PHE A 77 -2.75 -4.25 13.35
C PHE A 77 -3.08 -4.60 14.80
N ALA A 78 -2.24 -5.37 15.48
CA ALA A 78 -2.44 -5.69 16.89
C ALA A 78 -2.22 -4.45 17.76
N ALA A 79 -1.18 -3.67 17.47
CA ALA A 79 -0.96 -2.38 18.12
C ALA A 79 -2.10 -1.39 17.81
N LEU A 80 -2.56 -1.35 16.56
CA LEU A 80 -3.66 -0.47 16.15
C LEU A 80 -4.97 -0.79 16.88
N GLU A 81 -5.36 -2.07 16.95
CA GLU A 81 -6.53 -2.53 17.71
C GLU A 81 -6.43 -2.14 19.19
N ALA A 82 -5.28 -2.41 19.83
CA ALA A 82 -5.06 -2.07 21.23
C ALA A 82 -5.19 -0.55 21.48
N VAL A 83 -4.61 0.27 20.61
CA VAL A 83 -4.66 1.74 20.73
C VAL A 83 -6.07 2.27 20.50
N LEU A 84 -6.79 1.77 19.49
CA LEU A 84 -8.15 2.22 19.19
C LEU A 84 -9.15 1.85 20.30
N ASN A 85 -8.97 0.68 20.94
CA ASN A 85 -9.70 0.32 22.15
C ASN A 85 -9.40 1.29 23.31
N ALA A 86 -8.12 1.61 23.55
CA ALA A 86 -7.70 2.47 24.64
C ALA A 86 -8.01 3.97 24.40
N ARG A 87 -8.18 4.39 23.14
CA ARG A 87 -8.38 5.80 22.74
C ARG A 87 -9.62 5.95 21.84
N PRO A 88 -10.83 6.05 22.43
CA PRO A 88 -12.08 6.14 21.67
C PRO A 88 -12.19 7.34 20.71
N ALA A 89 -11.37 8.38 20.92
CA ALA A 89 -11.35 9.57 20.08
C ALA A 89 -10.44 9.45 18.85
N LEU A 90 -9.46 8.55 18.88
CA LEU A 90 -8.63 8.22 17.73
C LEU A 90 -9.47 7.39 16.76
N ARG A 91 -9.37 7.64 15.46
CA ARG A 91 -10.21 6.99 14.44
C ARG A 91 -9.36 6.34 13.36
N ALA A 92 -9.91 5.31 12.72
CA ALA A 92 -9.31 4.69 11.55
C ALA A 92 -10.35 4.42 10.45
N VAL A 93 -9.94 4.59 9.20
CA VAL A 93 -10.67 4.09 8.03
C VAL A 93 -9.77 3.04 7.38
N LEU A 94 -10.22 1.80 7.30
CA LEU A 94 -9.42 0.65 6.89
C LEU A 94 -10.03 0.01 5.65
N ASP A 95 -9.28 0.05 4.56
CA ASP A 95 -9.59 -0.68 3.32
C ASP A 95 -8.53 -1.75 3.00
N VAL A 96 -7.58 -1.94 3.92
CA VAL A 96 -6.49 -2.90 3.78
C VAL A 96 -6.42 -3.76 5.02
N TRP A 97 -6.13 -5.04 4.85
CA TRP A 97 -6.06 -6.01 5.92
C TRP A 97 -4.83 -6.93 5.76
N PRO A 98 -4.26 -7.46 6.85
CA PRO A 98 -3.09 -8.33 6.80
C PRO A 98 -3.25 -9.58 5.91
N SER A 99 -4.50 -10.02 5.73
CA SER A 99 -4.92 -11.28 5.14
C SER A 99 -5.67 -11.12 3.81
N GLY A 100 -5.62 -9.95 3.17
CA GLY A 100 -6.33 -9.69 1.92
C GLY A 100 -7.63 -8.92 2.15
N CYS A 101 -8.72 -9.31 1.48
CA CYS A 101 -10.01 -8.64 1.67
C CYS A 101 -10.78 -9.16 2.88
N TRP A 102 -11.52 -8.26 3.48
CA TRP A 102 -12.41 -8.52 4.59
C TRP A 102 -13.85 -8.62 4.10
N ASP A 103 -14.59 -9.62 4.57
CA ASP A 103 -16.06 -9.73 4.44
C ASP A 103 -16.60 -9.58 3.00
N ASP A 104 -15.90 -10.17 2.04
CA ASP A 104 -16.38 -10.27 0.67
C ASP A 104 -15.92 -11.58 0.02
N ASP A 105 -16.86 -12.52 -0.07
CA ASP A 105 -16.66 -13.85 -0.64
C ASP A 105 -16.52 -13.84 -2.18
N GLU A 106 -16.88 -12.74 -2.84
CA GLU A 106 -16.77 -12.57 -4.30
C GLU A 106 -15.54 -11.74 -4.70
N ALA A 107 -14.87 -11.09 -3.74
CA ALA A 107 -13.74 -10.22 -4.02
C ALA A 107 -12.45 -11.00 -4.32
N SER A 108 -12.00 -10.92 -5.58
CA SER A 108 -10.67 -11.36 -6.00
C SER A 108 -9.60 -10.38 -5.54
N CYS A 109 -9.21 -10.49 -4.28
CA CYS A 109 -8.15 -9.66 -3.72
C CYS A 109 -6.84 -10.38 -3.95
N GLY A 110 -5.94 -9.74 -4.70
CA GLY A 110 -4.68 -10.36 -5.10
C GLY A 110 -3.93 -10.98 -3.91
N PRO A 111 -3.14 -12.04 -4.13
CA PRO A 111 -2.43 -12.74 -3.06
C PRO A 111 -1.51 -11.81 -2.23
N PRO A 112 -1.27 -12.10 -0.94
CA PRO A 112 -1.68 -13.32 -0.23
C PRO A 112 -3.11 -13.24 0.35
N TYR A 113 -3.89 -14.29 0.08
CA TYR A 113 -5.08 -14.65 0.83
C TYR A 113 -4.61 -15.12 2.21
N GLY A 114 -4.61 -14.24 3.20
CA GLY A 114 -4.54 -14.68 4.57
C GLY A 114 -5.85 -15.39 4.95
N PRO A 115 -5.84 -16.11 6.06
CA PRO A 115 -6.99 -16.89 6.45
C PRO A 115 -8.14 -15.95 6.86
N ARG A 116 -9.40 -16.37 6.61
CA ARG A 116 -10.62 -15.58 6.87
C ARG A 116 -10.73 -15.05 8.30
N ASP A 117 -9.98 -15.66 9.21
CA ASP A 117 -9.99 -15.49 10.65
C ASP A 117 -8.86 -14.57 11.16
N TRP A 118 -8.22 -13.75 10.31
CA TRP A 118 -7.27 -12.71 10.78
C TRP A 118 -7.49 -11.31 10.18
N PRO A 119 -7.44 -10.20 10.95
CA PRO A 119 -7.40 -10.21 12.40
C PRO A 119 -8.71 -10.82 12.90
N GLY A 120 -8.58 -11.86 13.70
CA GLY A 120 -9.67 -12.72 14.16
C GLY A 120 -10.46 -12.04 15.23
N SER A 121 -10.91 -10.84 14.91
CA SER A 121 -11.64 -9.97 15.79
C SER A 121 -12.64 -9.26 14.88
N PRO A 122 -13.81 -9.88 14.60
CA PRO A 122 -15.01 -9.13 14.26
C PRO A 122 -15.17 -7.90 15.19
N ALA A 123 -14.65 -7.97 16.42
CA ALA A 123 -14.60 -6.85 17.35
C ALA A 123 -13.73 -5.67 16.88
N PHE A 124 -12.61 -5.89 16.18
CA PHE A 124 -11.78 -4.81 15.62
C PHE A 124 -12.52 -4.01 14.55
N ALA A 125 -13.15 -4.70 13.59
CA ALA A 125 -13.96 -4.06 12.55
C ALA A 125 -15.26 -3.45 13.13
N SER A 126 -15.74 -3.96 14.26
CA SER A 126 -16.93 -3.45 14.97
C SER A 126 -16.62 -2.32 15.95
N LEU A 127 -15.35 -1.89 16.10
CA LEU A 127 -15.02 -0.77 16.97
C LEU A 127 -15.75 0.50 16.49
N PRO A 128 -16.37 1.28 17.39
CA PRO A 128 -17.19 2.44 17.01
C PRO A 128 -16.38 3.58 16.37
N ASN A 129 -15.06 3.54 16.52
CA ASN A 129 -14.10 4.48 15.96
C ASN A 129 -13.34 3.92 14.73
N VAL A 130 -13.83 2.82 14.16
CA VAL A 130 -13.30 2.21 12.93
C VAL A 130 -14.38 2.21 11.86
N VAL A 131 -14.00 2.67 10.66
CA VAL A 131 -14.76 2.41 9.43
C VAL A 131 -14.04 1.32 8.67
N ALA A 132 -14.60 0.11 8.69
CA ALA A 132 -14.09 -1.03 7.97
C ALA A 132 -14.68 -1.07 6.55
N LEU A 133 -13.81 -1.24 5.55
CA LEU A 133 -14.16 -1.42 4.15
C LEU A 133 -13.60 -2.76 3.64
N PRO A 134 -14.30 -3.42 2.71
CA PRO A 134 -13.97 -4.79 2.29
C PRO A 134 -12.80 -4.89 1.29
N GLY A 135 -11.92 -3.89 1.21
CA GLY A 135 -10.89 -3.83 0.16
C GLY A 135 -11.48 -3.40 -1.17
N LEU A 136 -12.07 -2.21 -1.19
CA LEU A 136 -12.68 -1.58 -2.36
C LEU A 136 -11.63 -1.00 -3.32
N ALA A 137 -10.43 -0.70 -2.83
CA ALA A 137 -9.32 -0.29 -3.67
C ALA A 137 -9.08 -1.33 -4.78
N MET A 138 -8.88 -0.85 -5.99
CA MET A 138 -8.66 -1.68 -7.19
C MET A 138 -9.85 -2.55 -7.62
N ARG A 139 -11.09 -2.18 -7.31
CA ARG A 139 -12.29 -2.86 -7.84
C ARG A 139 -12.91 -2.23 -9.08
N ASP A 140 -12.33 -1.13 -9.56
CA ASP A 140 -12.83 -0.44 -10.74
C ASP A 140 -12.62 -1.28 -12.02
N ALA A 141 -13.68 -1.42 -12.83
CA ALA A 141 -13.64 -2.25 -14.03
C ALA A 141 -12.64 -1.73 -15.07
N ARG A 142 -12.44 -0.40 -15.14
CA ARG A 142 -11.46 0.20 -16.04
C ARG A 142 -10.04 -0.08 -15.57
N PHE A 143 -9.77 0.01 -14.27
CA PHE A 143 -8.47 -0.43 -13.71
C PHE A 143 -8.12 -1.87 -14.11
N TRP A 144 -9.07 -2.81 -14.01
CA TRP A 144 -8.83 -4.20 -14.41
C TRP A 144 -8.70 -4.38 -15.92
N ALA A 145 -9.49 -3.68 -16.72
CA ALA A 145 -9.38 -3.71 -18.18
C ALA A 145 -8.01 -3.21 -18.66
N ASP A 146 -7.56 -2.08 -18.12
CA ASP A 146 -6.25 -1.49 -18.45
C ASP A 146 -5.10 -2.39 -17.99
N SER A 147 -5.23 -2.99 -16.80
CA SER A 147 -4.25 -3.96 -16.27
C SER A 147 -4.15 -5.21 -17.16
N ALA A 148 -5.29 -5.76 -17.60
CA ALA A 148 -5.33 -6.90 -18.50
C ALA A 148 -4.76 -6.58 -19.88
N ALA A 149 -5.05 -5.38 -20.41
CA ALA A 149 -4.49 -4.91 -21.67
C ALA A 149 -2.97 -4.80 -21.60
N LEU A 150 -2.42 -4.21 -20.54
CA LEU A 150 -0.98 -4.10 -20.31
C LEU A 150 -0.32 -5.48 -20.17
N ALA A 151 -0.89 -6.37 -19.34
CA ALA A 151 -0.37 -7.73 -19.18
C ALA A 151 -0.37 -8.49 -20.51
N GLY A 152 -1.46 -8.41 -21.27
CA GLY A 152 -1.59 -9.03 -22.59
C GLY A 152 -0.58 -8.46 -23.60
N ALA A 153 -0.31 -7.15 -23.56
CA ALA A 153 0.72 -6.53 -24.40
C ALA A 153 2.12 -7.06 -24.07
N ASN A 154 2.47 -7.17 -22.78
CA ASN A 154 3.75 -7.72 -22.34
C ASN A 154 3.91 -9.20 -22.70
N LEU A 155 2.85 -10.01 -22.58
CA LEU A 155 2.88 -11.41 -23.00
C LEU A 155 3.12 -11.57 -24.51
N ARG A 156 2.48 -10.74 -25.34
CA ARG A 156 2.72 -10.72 -26.79
C ARG A 156 4.14 -10.29 -27.13
N ALA A 157 4.64 -9.23 -26.49
CA ALA A 157 6.00 -8.76 -26.68
C ALA A 157 7.02 -9.85 -26.33
N LEU A 158 6.83 -10.50 -25.17
CA LEU A 158 7.69 -11.60 -24.72
C LEU A 158 7.70 -12.76 -25.72
N ALA A 159 6.53 -13.18 -26.23
CA ALA A 159 6.41 -14.25 -27.21
C ALA A 159 7.09 -13.91 -28.56
N ALA A 160 7.17 -12.63 -28.92
CA ALA A 160 7.80 -12.14 -30.14
C ALA A 160 9.29 -11.79 -29.96
N GLY A 161 9.88 -12.02 -28.78
CA GLY A 161 11.25 -11.60 -28.48
C GLY A 161 11.44 -10.08 -28.45
N GLN A 162 10.37 -9.32 -28.23
CA GLN A 162 10.36 -7.86 -28.16
C GLN A 162 10.51 -7.38 -26.71
N PRO A 163 11.00 -6.15 -26.47
CA PRO A 163 11.07 -5.55 -25.14
C PRO A 163 9.69 -5.46 -24.47
N VAL A 164 9.63 -5.81 -23.18
CA VAL A 164 8.44 -5.65 -22.33
C VAL A 164 8.44 -4.27 -21.64
N GLN A 165 7.26 -3.78 -21.30
CA GLN A 165 7.06 -2.47 -20.65
C GLN A 165 6.97 -2.61 -19.13
N HIS A 166 7.28 -1.52 -18.41
CA HIS A 166 7.16 -1.39 -16.95
C HIS A 166 7.88 -2.47 -16.14
N VAL A 167 9.12 -2.79 -16.53
CA VAL A 167 9.97 -3.78 -15.84
C VAL A 167 10.25 -3.35 -14.39
N VAL A 168 9.76 -4.13 -13.42
CA VAL A 168 9.95 -3.87 -11.98
C VAL A 168 11.31 -4.39 -11.48
N ARG A 169 11.68 -5.59 -11.91
CA ARG A 169 13.01 -6.19 -11.69
C ARG A 169 13.44 -6.82 -12.99
N ASN A 170 14.64 -6.49 -13.45
CA ASN A 170 15.22 -7.18 -14.59
C ASN A 170 15.57 -8.61 -14.15
N ALA A 171 14.77 -9.58 -14.57
CA ALA A 171 15.07 -10.98 -14.33
C ALA A 171 16.09 -11.42 -15.39
N THR A 172 17.37 -11.33 -15.07
CA THR A 172 18.36 -12.19 -15.74
C THR A 172 18.07 -13.63 -15.32
N HIS A 173 17.22 -14.32 -16.08
CA HIS A 173 16.92 -15.72 -15.85
C HIS A 173 17.95 -16.58 -16.59
N SER A 174 19.03 -16.97 -15.91
CA SER A 174 19.91 -18.04 -16.39
C SER A 174 19.33 -19.39 -15.94
N GLY A 175 18.37 -19.91 -16.70
CA GLY A 175 17.74 -21.21 -16.47
C GLY A 175 17.92 -22.15 -17.67
N ARG A 176 18.17 -23.44 -17.41
CA ARG A 176 18.14 -24.48 -18.44
C ARG A 176 16.71 -24.95 -18.65
N SER A 177 16.28 -25.09 -19.91
CA SER A 177 15.00 -25.72 -20.27
C SER A 177 14.90 -27.14 -19.67
N PRO A 178 13.69 -27.63 -19.32
CA PRO A 178 13.46 -29.05 -19.01
C PRO A 178 13.93 -30.01 -20.11
N THR A 179 14.09 -29.50 -21.34
CA THR A 179 14.59 -30.24 -22.51
C THR A 179 16.11 -30.15 -22.71
N GLY A 180 16.85 -29.54 -21.76
CA GLY A 180 18.31 -29.41 -21.84
C GLY A 180 18.82 -28.32 -22.80
N ALA A 181 17.93 -27.64 -23.53
CA ALA A 181 18.29 -26.49 -24.35
C ALA A 181 18.61 -25.28 -23.46
N ALA A 182 19.80 -24.71 -23.62
CA ALA A 182 20.16 -23.43 -23.05
C ALA A 182 19.47 -22.32 -23.86
N TRP A 183 18.62 -21.52 -23.21
CA TRP A 183 18.11 -20.28 -23.78
C TRP A 183 18.64 -19.14 -22.92
N GLN A 184 19.48 -18.29 -23.50
CA GLN A 184 19.85 -17.01 -22.91
C GLN A 184 18.88 -15.95 -23.45
N THR A 185 17.98 -15.47 -22.60
CA THR A 185 17.32 -14.18 -22.85
C THR A 185 18.25 -13.10 -22.31
N SER A 186 19.23 -12.71 -23.12
CA SER A 186 19.99 -11.49 -22.85
C SER A 186 19.06 -10.31 -23.13
N PHE A 187 18.52 -9.68 -22.09
CA PHE A 187 18.05 -8.31 -22.21
C PHE A 187 19.28 -7.45 -22.43
N LEU A 188 19.62 -7.20 -23.70
CA LEU A 188 20.64 -6.23 -24.07
C LEU A 188 20.24 -4.89 -23.47
N SER A 189 20.99 -4.46 -22.46
CA SER A 189 21.13 -3.04 -22.16
C SER A 189 21.59 -2.36 -23.44
N LEU A 190 20.73 -1.55 -24.02
CA LEU A 190 21.16 -0.53 -24.97
C LEU A 190 21.19 0.77 -24.18
N GLU A 191 22.36 1.39 -24.21
CA GLU A 191 22.75 2.64 -23.56
C GLU A 191 21.78 3.80 -23.83
#